data_AF-A0A7C6JDL3-F1
#
_entry.id   AF-A0A7C6JDL3-F1
#
_cell.length_a   1.000
_cell.length_b   1.000
_cell.length_c   1.000
_cell.angle_alpha   90.00
_cell.angle_beta   90.00
_cell.angle_gamma   90.00
#
_symmetry.space_group_name_H-M   'P 1'
#
loop_
_entity.id
_entity.type
_entity.pdbx_description
1 polymer ?
#
loop_
_entity_poly.entity_id
_entity_poly.type
_entity_poly.pdbx_seq_one_letter_code
_entity_poly.pdbx_strand_id
1 'polypeptide(L)'
;RENYSTWHAGIDWEISRWDFGWARPYVAAGMGFNRFLVMSDGEPSQNRVRNLLEVTFSAEIMAGLRLFNRGEIQYHGSAYGLELSGGLLLNDNSEVALPSYTLELNEVWRPYFKIALTIGTIL
;
A
#
# COMPACT_ATOMS: atom_id res chain seq x y z
N ARG A 1 -17.00 -2.02 -6.26
CA ARG A 1 -15.72 -2.75 -6.06
C ARG A 1 -15.27 -2.48 -4.63
N GLU A 2 -15.03 -3.52 -3.85
CA GLU A 2 -14.59 -3.43 -2.44
C GLU A 2 -13.26 -4.18 -2.29
N ASN A 3 -12.27 -3.60 -1.59
CA ASN A 3 -11.02 -4.31 -1.33
C ASN A 3 -11.26 -5.40 -0.28
N TYR A 4 -11.03 -6.65 -0.66
CA TYR A 4 -11.15 -7.81 0.21
C TYR A 4 -9.86 -8.10 0.96
N SER A 5 -8.73 -8.04 0.28
CA SER A 5 -7.42 -8.28 0.89
C SER A 5 -6.29 -7.70 0.06
N THR A 6 -5.29 -7.14 0.73
CA THR A 6 -4.04 -6.66 0.13
C THR A 6 -2.87 -7.45 0.71
N TRP A 7 -2.03 -8.00 -0.17
CA TRP A 7 -0.82 -8.72 0.21
C TRP A 7 0.38 -8.06 -0.46
N HIS A 8 1.25 -7.43 0.32
CA HIS A 8 2.47 -6.78 -0.16
C HIS A 8 3.68 -7.37 0.55
N ALA A 9 4.74 -7.62 -0.21
CA ALA A 9 6.05 -7.97 0.29
C ALA A 9 7.09 -7.03 -0.32
N GLY A 10 8.09 -6.67 0.45
CA GLY A 10 9.08 -5.70 0.01
C GLY A 10 10.33 -5.74 0.85
N ILE A 11 11.27 -4.91 0.43
CA ILE A 11 12.51 -4.63 1.14
C ILE A 11 12.58 -3.14 1.43
N ASP A 12 13.15 -2.81 2.57
CA ASP A 12 13.53 -1.44 2.88
C ASP A 12 15.00 -1.37 3.29
N TRP A 13 15.57 -0.17 3.13
CA TRP A 13 16.92 0.12 3.51
C TRP A 13 17.01 1.51 4.13
N GLU A 14 17.59 1.57 5.33
CA GLU A 14 17.84 2.81 6.05
C GLU A 14 19.19 3.43 5.65
N ILE A 15 19.18 4.71 5.33
CA ILE A 15 20.39 5.45 4.95
C ILE A 15 21.10 5.94 6.22
N SER A 16 21.96 5.09 6.79
CA SER A 16 22.60 5.36 8.08
C SER A 16 23.52 6.59 8.09
N ARG A 17 24.00 7.05 6.92
CA ARG A 17 24.85 8.24 6.81
C ARG A 17 24.12 9.53 7.22
N TRP A 18 22.79 9.55 7.08
CA TRP A 18 21.95 10.71 7.40
C TRP A 18 21.12 10.43 8.63
N ASP A 19 21.79 10.38 9.77
CA ASP A 19 21.17 10.17 11.06
C ASP A 19 21.03 11.50 11.78
N PHE A 20 19.80 11.99 11.92
CA PHE A 20 19.50 13.25 12.58
C PHE A 20 19.23 13.09 14.08
N GLY A 21 19.40 11.88 14.62
CA GLY A 21 19.10 11.56 16.01
C GLY A 21 17.61 11.34 16.28
N TRP A 22 16.72 12.15 15.69
CA TRP A 22 15.26 12.02 15.80
C TRP A 22 14.59 11.53 14.51
N ALA A 23 15.34 11.49 13.40
CA ALA A 23 14.86 11.07 12.09
C ALA A 23 15.95 10.34 11.30
N ARG A 24 15.53 9.39 10.46
CA ARG A 24 16.40 8.71 9.51
C ARG A 24 15.70 8.50 8.17
N PRO A 25 16.35 8.85 7.04
CA PRO A 25 15.79 8.58 5.74
C PRO A 25 15.92 7.11 5.37
N TYR A 26 14.94 6.63 4.62
CA TYR A 26 14.91 5.26 4.11
C TYR A 26 14.37 5.24 2.69
N VAL A 27 14.68 4.15 1.99
CA VAL A 27 14.08 3.79 0.71
C VAL A 27 13.46 2.42 0.84
N ALA A 28 12.36 2.19 0.15
CA ALA A 28 11.66 0.91 0.13
C ALA A 28 11.18 0.59 -1.28
N ALA A 29 11.15 -0.69 -1.59
CA ALA A 29 10.54 -1.20 -2.79
C ALA A 29 9.73 -2.45 -2.45
N GLY A 30 8.53 -2.56 -3.02
CA GLY A 30 7.61 -3.64 -2.72
C GLY A 30 6.79 -4.03 -3.93
N MET A 31 6.20 -5.21 -3.87
CA MET A 31 5.22 -5.68 -4.82
C MET A 31 4.19 -6.56 -4.13
N GLY A 32 3.04 -6.72 -4.77
CA GLY A 32 1.94 -7.39 -4.15
C GLY A 32 0.76 -7.61 -5.05
N PHE A 33 -0.32 -8.05 -4.43
CA PHE A 33 -1.59 -8.27 -5.09
C PHE A 33 -2.73 -7.75 -4.21
N ASN A 34 -3.68 -7.09 -4.86
CA ASN A 34 -4.93 -6.65 -4.27
C ASN A 34 -6.05 -7.54 -4.78
N ARG A 35 -6.91 -8.02 -3.88
CA ARG A 35 -8.10 -8.80 -4.22
C ARG A 35 -9.33 -7.95 -3.98
N PHE A 36 -10.18 -7.84 -4.99
CA PHE A 36 -11.38 -7.04 -4.91
C PHE A 36 -12.64 -7.88 -5.11
N LEU A 37 -13.67 -7.57 -4.34
CA LEU A 37 -15.03 -8.03 -4.58
C LEU A 37 -15.71 -7.06 -5.54
N VAL A 38 -16.10 -7.56 -6.71
CA VAL A 38 -16.88 -6.81 -7.70
C VAL A 38 -18.33 -7.30 -7.63
N MET A 39 -19.25 -6.37 -7.34
CA MET A 39 -20.69 -6.61 -7.43
C MET A 39 -21.10 -6.36 -8.88
N SER A 40 -21.76 -7.35 -9.50
CA SER A 40 -22.45 -7.18 -10.78
C SER A 40 -23.93 -6.94 -10.54
N ASP A 41 -24.56 -6.04 -11.30
CA ASP A 41 -26.01 -5.89 -11.29
C ASP A 41 -26.65 -7.16 -11.84
N GLY A 42 -27.47 -7.82 -11.01
CA GLY A 42 -28.29 -8.97 -11.42
C GLY A 42 -29.57 -8.50 -12.11
N GLU A 43 -30.16 -9.36 -12.95
CA GLU A 43 -31.50 -9.13 -13.49
C GLU A 43 -32.51 -8.80 -12.38
N PRO A 44 -33.53 -7.95 -12.65
CA PRO A 44 -34.42 -7.37 -11.64
C PRO A 44 -35.22 -8.38 -10.78
N SER A 45 -35.20 -9.67 -11.12
CA SER A 45 -35.86 -10.76 -10.37
C SER A 45 -34.95 -11.53 -9.42
N GLN A 46 -33.63 -11.29 -9.44
CA GLN A 46 -32.67 -11.98 -8.57
C GLN A 46 -31.94 -10.98 -7.67
N ASN A 47 -32.17 -11.09 -6.36
CA ASN A 47 -31.41 -10.40 -5.32
C ASN A 47 -29.91 -10.37 -5.67
N ARG A 48 -29.36 -9.15 -5.79
CA ARG A 48 -27.91 -8.82 -5.92
C ARG A 48 -27.00 -10.05 -5.90
N VAL A 49 -26.70 -10.58 -7.08
CA VAL A 49 -25.84 -11.76 -7.25
C VAL A 49 -24.39 -11.35 -6.98
N ARG A 50 -23.85 -11.81 -5.84
CA ARG A 50 -22.40 -11.87 -5.53
C ARG A 50 -21.69 -12.71 -6.61
N ASN A 51 -20.41 -12.58 -6.94
CA ASN A 51 -19.28 -11.73 -6.56
C ASN A 51 -18.16 -12.21 -7.50
N LEU A 52 -17.62 -11.38 -8.39
CA LEU A 52 -16.36 -11.72 -9.08
C LEU A 52 -15.19 -11.31 -8.17
N LEU A 53 -14.22 -12.20 -7.98
CA LEU A 53 -12.97 -11.89 -7.31
C LEU A 53 -11.94 -11.44 -8.35
N GLU A 54 -11.65 -10.14 -8.39
CA GLU A 54 -10.62 -9.58 -9.26
C GLU A 54 -9.29 -9.53 -8.50
N VAL A 55 -8.20 -9.96 -9.14
CA VAL A 55 -6.85 -9.88 -8.59
C VAL A 55 -6.05 -8.89 -9.43
N THR A 56 -5.53 -7.86 -8.77
CA THR A 56 -4.72 -6.79 -9.37
C THR A 56 -3.31 -6.88 -8.82
N PHE A 57 -2.30 -6.90 -9.71
CA PHE A 57 -0.91 -6.75 -9.29
C PHE A 57 -0.62 -5.31 -8.89
N SER A 58 0.26 -5.13 -7.91
CA SER A 58 0.73 -3.83 -7.45
C SER A 58 2.24 -3.83 -7.23
N ALA A 59 2.91 -2.72 -7.54
CA ALA A 59 4.32 -2.52 -7.24
C ALA A 59 4.54 -1.09 -6.73
N GLU A 60 5.44 -0.92 -5.76
CA GLU A 60 5.72 0.36 -5.13
C GLU A 60 7.22 0.60 -5.00
N ILE A 61 7.61 1.87 -5.17
CA ILE A 61 8.94 2.37 -4.82
C ILE A 61 8.72 3.64 -4.01
N MET A 62 9.30 3.71 -2.82
CA MET A 62 9.10 4.77 -1.85
C MET A 62 10.41 5.27 -1.28
N ALA A 63 10.45 6.55 -0.95
CA ALA A 63 11.46 7.13 -0.09
C ALA A 63 10.77 7.94 1.01
N GLY A 64 11.39 8.00 2.18
CA GLY A 64 10.74 8.63 3.32
C GLY A 64 11.67 8.90 4.48
N LEU A 65 11.07 9.33 5.58
CA LEU A 65 11.70 9.54 6.87
C LEU A 65 10.99 8.67 7.91
N ARG A 66 11.79 7.93 8.68
CA ARG A 66 11.37 7.31 9.93
C ARG A 66 11.72 8.26 11.06
N LEU A 67 10.73 8.58 11.87
CA LEU A 67 10.82 9.47 13.02
C LEU A 67 10.75 8.65 14.29
N PHE A 68 11.61 8.96 15.24
CA PHE A 68 11.65 8.32 16.56
C PHE A 68 11.81 6.79 16.49
N ASN A 69 12.59 6.30 15.51
CA ASN A 69 12.73 4.87 15.22
C ASN A 69 13.69 4.14 16.18
N ARG A 70 14.30 4.83 17.15
CA ARG A 70 15.16 4.22 18.19
C ARG A 70 14.49 4.20 19.56
N GLY A 71 13.19 4.49 19.62
CA GLY A 71 12.45 4.55 20.87
C GLY A 71 12.70 5.85 21.63
N GLU A 72 12.79 6.96 20.93
CA GLU A 72 12.82 8.29 21.52
C GLU A 72 11.47 8.62 22.19
N ILE A 73 10.37 8.04 21.67
CA ILE A 73 9.04 8.08 22.29
C ILE A 73 8.75 6.71 22.89
N GLN A 74 8.63 6.67 24.22
CA GLN A 74 8.35 5.43 24.95
C GLN A 74 7.18 5.63 25.91
N TYR A 75 6.30 4.64 25.99
CA TYR A 75 5.22 4.60 26.95
C TYR A 75 4.87 3.15 27.29
N HIS A 76 4.75 2.85 28.59
CA HIS A 76 4.47 1.49 29.11
C HIS A 76 5.31 0.36 28.48
N GLY A 77 6.63 0.56 28.37
CA GLY A 77 7.54 -0.46 27.82
C GLY A 77 7.45 -0.67 26.30
N SER A 78 6.65 0.17 25.61
CA SER A 78 6.56 0.20 24.16
C SER A 78 7.27 1.44 23.62
N ALA A 79 8.06 1.26 22.57
CA ALA A 79 8.65 2.30 21.75
C ALA A 79 7.74 2.59 20.56
N TYR A 80 7.50 3.87 20.28
CA TYR A 80 6.65 4.35 19.20
C TYR A 80 7.47 5.13 18.18
N GLY A 81 7.15 4.94 16.90
CA GLY A 81 7.74 5.67 15.79
C GLY A 81 6.71 6.03 14.74
N LEU A 82 7.09 6.93 13.83
CA LEU A 82 6.26 7.36 12.71
C LEU A 82 7.05 7.25 11.41
N GLU A 83 6.45 6.70 10.37
CA GLU A 83 7.01 6.69 9.02
C GLU A 83 6.22 7.64 8.13
N LEU A 84 6.93 8.54 7.45
CA LEU A 84 6.38 9.40 6.41
C LEU A 84 7.11 9.08 5.11
N SER A 85 6.37 8.64 4.09
CA SER A 85 6.96 8.32 2.80
C SER A 85 6.12 8.82 1.63
N GLY A 86 6.82 9.13 0.55
CA GLY A 86 6.27 9.47 -0.75
C GLY A 86 6.96 8.65 -1.82
N GLY A 87 6.23 8.31 -2.86
CA GLY A 87 6.75 7.43 -3.90
C GLY A 87 5.79 7.25 -5.06
N LEU A 88 6.01 6.17 -5.78
CA LEU A 88 5.21 5.77 -6.92
C LEU A 88 4.61 4.39 -6.66
N LEU A 89 3.33 4.24 -6.98
CA LEU A 89 2.59 2.99 -6.95
C LEU A 89 2.11 2.68 -8.37
N LEU A 90 2.43 1.50 -8.86
CA LEU A 90 1.86 0.91 -10.06
C LEU A 90 0.78 -0.09 -9.63
N ASN A 91 -0.38 -0.02 -10.26
CA ASN A 91 -1.44 -1.02 -10.13
C ASN A 91 -1.84 -1.49 -11.52
N ASP A 92 -1.85 -2.80 -11.73
CA ASP A 92 -2.38 -3.41 -12.94
C ASP A 92 -3.91 -3.51 -12.84
N ASN A 93 -4.58 -2.45 -13.30
CA ASN A 93 -6.03 -2.48 -13.45
C ASN A 93 -6.35 -3.17 -14.78
N SER A 94 -6.37 -4.50 -14.79
CA SER A 94 -6.94 -5.25 -15.92
C SER A 94 -8.42 -4.91 -16.03
N GLU A 95 -8.81 -4.19 -17.08
CA GLU A 95 -10.18 -3.74 -17.23
C GLU A 95 -11.14 -4.88 -17.55
N VAL A 96 -12.30 -4.86 -16.90
CA VAL A 96 -13.51 -5.56 -17.37
C VAL A 96 -13.93 -4.86 -18.65
N ALA A 97 -13.73 -5.52 -19.79
CA ALA A 97 -14.12 -5.02 -21.10
C ALA A 97 -15.60 -4.61 -21.13
N LEU A 98 -15.87 -3.30 -21.17
CA LEU A 98 -17.18 -2.76 -21.51
C LEU A 98 -17.28 -2.66 -23.04
N PRO A 99 -18.36 -3.12 -23.69
CA PRO A 99 -18.44 -3.32 -25.14
C PRO A 99 -18.46 -2.04 -26.00
N SER A 100 -18.14 -0.87 -25.45
CA SER A 100 -18.15 0.40 -26.19
C SER A 100 -17.01 1.37 -25.88
N TYR A 101 -16.12 1.07 -24.93
CA TYR A 101 -14.94 1.88 -24.66
C TYR A 101 -13.75 0.98 -24.32
N THR A 102 -12.75 0.97 -25.20
CA THR A 102 -11.43 0.40 -24.91
C THR A 102 -10.69 1.41 -24.07
N LEU A 103 -10.70 1.28 -22.75
CA LEU A 103 -9.79 2.02 -21.91
C LEU A 103 -8.45 1.29 -22.02
N GLU A 104 -7.52 1.90 -22.75
CA GLU A 104 -6.14 1.40 -22.86
C GLU A 104 -5.57 1.20 -21.45
N LEU A 105 -4.94 0.03 -21.22
CA LEU A 105 -4.26 -0.33 -19.97
C LEU A 105 -3.44 0.87 -19.46
N ASN A 106 -3.92 1.54 -18.42
CA ASN A 106 -3.13 2.56 -17.74
C ASN A 106 -2.29 1.89 -16.65
N GLU A 107 -1.27 1.13 -17.07
CA GLU A 107 -0.13 0.71 -16.25
C GLU A 107 0.74 1.92 -15.89
N VAL A 108 0.14 2.89 -15.19
CA VAL A 108 0.78 4.18 -14.91
C VAL A 108 1.22 4.20 -13.45
N TRP A 109 2.49 4.54 -13.24
CA TRP A 109 3.02 4.89 -11.93
C TRP A 109 2.33 6.15 -11.41
N ARG A 110 1.61 6.02 -10.29
CA ARG A 110 0.89 7.12 -9.66
C ARG A 110 1.62 7.59 -8.41
N PRO A 111 1.65 8.91 -8.13
CA PRO A 111 2.11 9.41 -6.85
C PRO A 111 1.34 8.75 -5.70
N TYR A 112 2.09 8.30 -4.70
CA TYR A 112 1.56 7.62 -3.52
C TYR A 112 2.26 8.14 -2.27
N PHE A 113 1.49 8.36 -1.20
CA PHE A 113 1.99 8.84 0.08
C PHE A 113 1.49 7.92 1.19
N LYS A 114 2.36 7.60 2.13
CA LYS A 114 2.06 6.72 3.26
C LYS A 114 2.51 7.37 4.56
N ILE A 115 1.59 7.33 5.53
CA ILE A 115 1.84 7.67 6.93
C ILE A 115 1.62 6.39 7.73
N ALA A 116 2.64 5.93 8.45
CA ALA A 116 2.57 4.69 9.22
C ALA A 116 2.99 4.91 10.67
N LEU A 117 2.31 4.26 11.61
CA LEU A 117 2.74 4.19 13.01
C LEU A 117 3.47 2.87 13.23
N THR A 118 4.63 2.92 13.87
CA THR A 118 5.39 1.73 14.27
C THR A 118 5.37 1.60 15.78
N ILE A 119 5.20 0.38 16.28
CA ILE A 119 5.30 0.05 17.71
C ILE A 119 6.24 -1.14 17.89
N GLY A 120 7.15 -1.04 18.86
CA GLY A 120 8.07 -2.10 19.23
C GLY A 120 8.14 -2.26 20.74
N THR A 121 8.36 -3.47 21.23
CA THR A 121 8.64 -3.71 22.65
C THR A 121 10.11 -3.42 22.93
N ILE A 122 10.38 -2.77 24.06
CA ILE A 122 11.74 -2.55 24.54
C ILE A 122 12.18 -3.83 25.26
N LEU A 123 13.20 -4.51 24.72
CA LEU A 123 13.86 -5.66 25.34
C LEU A 123 15.01 -5.21 26.23
#